data_AF-A0A960R439-F1
#
_entry.id   AF-A0A960R439-F1
#
_cell.length_a   1.000
_cell.length_b   1.000
_cell.length_c   1.000
_cell.angle_alpha   90.00
_cell.angle_beta   90.00
_cell.angle_gamma   90.00
#
_symmetry.space_group_name_H-M   'P 1'
#
loop_
_entity.id
_entity.type
_entity.pdbx_description
1 polymer ?
#
loop_
_entity_poly.entity_id
_entity_poly.type
_entity_poly.pdbx_seq_one_letter_code
_entity_poly.pdbx_strand_id
1 'polypeptide(L)' 'DARFVGVAFDRQLAEVPTEPHDIPVHGIVTESGLKWIS' A
#
# COMPACT_ATOMS: atom_id res chain seq x y z
N ASP A 1 0.35 -8.45 16.78
CA ASP A 1 1.07 -7.61 15.80
C ASP A 1 0.16 -6.61 15.15
N ALA A 2 0.62 -5.36 15.00
CA ALA A 2 -0.13 -4.31 14.33
C ALA A 2 -0.14 -4.54 12.81
N ARG A 3 -1.25 -4.21 12.13
CA ARG A 3 -1.37 -4.28 10.67
C ARG A 3 -1.54 -2.89 10.08
N PHE A 4 -0.76 -2.59 9.05
CA PHE A 4 -0.85 -1.36 8.26
C PHE A 4 -1.58 -1.61 6.93
N VAL A 5 -2.53 -0.73 6.60
CA VAL A 5 -3.24 -0.70 5.33
C VAL A 5 -3.12 0.72 4.76
N GLY A 6 -2.62 0.85 3.54
CA GLY A 6 -2.55 2.13 2.83
C GLY A 6 -3.91 2.53 2.26
N VAL A 7 -4.19 3.83 2.20
CA VAL A 7 -5.37 4.38 1.53
C VAL A 7 -4.90 5.34 0.45
N ALA A 8 -5.31 5.12 -0.79
CA ALA A 8 -4.87 5.89 -1.95
C ALA A 8 -5.95 5.92 -3.04
N PHE A 9 -5.81 6.80 -4.02
CA PHE A 9 -6.59 6.70 -5.26
C PHE A 9 -5.94 5.74 -6.26
N ASP A 10 -6.71 5.17 -7.18
CA ASP A 10 -6.20 4.29 -8.23
C ASP A 10 -5.07 4.94 -9.05
N ARG A 11 -5.17 6.26 -9.27
CA ARG A 11 -4.14 7.03 -9.99
C ARG A 11 -2.83 7.23 -9.24
N GLN A 12 -2.77 6.89 -7.95
CA GLN A 12 -1.55 7.00 -7.14
C GLN A 12 -0.77 5.68 -7.07
N LEU A 13 -1.29 4.60 -7.66
CA LEU A 13 -0.56 3.34 -7.74
C LEU A 13 0.61 3.47 -8.73
N ALA A 14 1.82 3.34 -8.21
CA ALA A 14 3.04 3.37 -8.99
C ALA A 14 4.10 2.45 -8.36
N GLU A 15 5.03 1.96 -9.17
CA GLU A 15 6.25 1.36 -8.66
C GLU A 15 7.17 2.47 -8.14
N VAL A 16 7.59 2.35 -6.89
CA VAL A 16 8.51 3.29 -6.23
C VAL A 16 9.75 2.53 -5.76
N PRO A 17 10.96 3.13 -5.86
CA PRO A 17 12.16 2.55 -5.28
C PRO A 17 12.00 2.38 -3.76
N THR A 18 12.49 1.26 -3.22
CA THR A 18 12.48 1.02 -1.78
C THR A 18 13.68 1.68 -1.10
N GLU A 19 13.43 2.34 0.03
CA GLU A 19 14.44 2.95 0.90
C GLU A 19 14.52 2.22 2.26
N PRO A 20 15.66 2.26 2.97
CA PRO A 20 15.85 1.51 4.23
C PRO A 20 14.89 1.87 5.37
N HIS A 21 14.20 3.01 5.27
CA HIS A 21 13.28 3.51 6.28
C HIS A 21 11.81 3.33 5.89
N ASP A 22 11.53 2.73 4.73
CA ASP A 22 10.16 2.41 4.31
C ASP A 22 9.53 1.35 5.21
N ILE A 23 8.24 1.53 5.47
CA ILE A 23 7.44 0.60 6.27
C ILE A 23 6.47 -0.11 5.33
N PRO A 24 6.52 -1.46 5.19
CA PRO A 24 5.62 -2.18 4.32
C PRO A 24 4.18 -2.14 4.84
N VAL A 25 3.24 -2.02 3.91
CA VAL A 25 1.80 -2.20 4.18
C VAL A 25 1.39 -3.62 3.81
N HIS A 26 0.38 -4.15 4.51
CA HIS A 26 -0.17 -5.48 4.23
C HIS A 26 -1.24 -5.45 3.13
N GLY A 27 -1.73 -4.25 2.79
CA GLY A 27 -2.71 -4.04 1.73
C GLY A 27 -2.94 -2.58 1.44
N ILE A 28 -3.62 -2.31 0.33
CA ILE A 28 -3.97 -0.96 -0.14
C ILE A 28 -5.46 -0.94 -0.48
N VAL A 29 -6.19 0.05 0.02
CA VAL A 29 -7.58 0.35 -0.35
C VAL A 29 -7.59 1.53 -1.31
N THR A 30 -8.29 1.37 -2.42
CA THR A 30 -8.59 2.42 -3.40
C THR A 30 -10.09 2.49 -3.71
N GLU A 31 -10.50 3.41 -4.58
CA GLU A 31 -11.87 3.49 -5.09
C GLU A 31 -12.30 2.25 -5.89
N SER A 32 -11.35 1.47 -6.40
CA SER A 32 -11.61 0.17 -7.06
C SER A 32 -11.68 -1.01 -6.09
N GLY A 33 -11.30 -0.84 -4.82
CA GLY A 33 -11.42 -1.86 -3.77
C GLY A 33 -10.14 -2.11 -2.98
N LEU A 34 -10.10 -3.25 -2.28
CA LEU A 34 -8.97 -3.66 -1.43
C LEU A 34 -8.08 -4.68 -2.13
N LYS A 35 -6.77 -4.42 -2.17
CA LYS A 35 -5.74 -5.36 -2.63
C LYS A 35 -4.81 -5.72 -1.47
N TRP A 36 -4.71 -7.00 -1.14
CA TRP A 36 -3.73 -7.52 -0.18
C TRP A 36 -2.36 -7.69 -0.86
N ILE A 37 -1.31 -7.33 -0.13
CA ILE A 37 0.09 -7.47 -0.56
C ILE A 37 0.71 -8.47 0.41
N SER A 38 1.03 -9.66 -0.10
CA SER A 38 1.59 -10.78 0.67
C SER A 38 3.05 -10.55 1.04
#